data_AF-A0A527ZHQ5-F1
#
_entry.id   AF-A0A527ZHQ5-F1
#
_cell.length_a   1.000
_cell.length_b   1.000
_cell.length_c   1.000
_cell.angle_alpha   90.00
_cell.angle_beta   90.00
_cell.angle_gamma   90.00
#
_symmetry.space_group_name_H-M   'P 1'
#
loop_
_entity.id
_entity.type
_entity.pdbx_description
1 polymer ?
#
loop_
_entity_poly.entity_id
_entity_poly.type
_entity_poly.pdbx_seq_one_letter_code
_entity_poly.pdbx_strand_id
1 'polypeptide(L)' 'ASDFDPRTFGFRKLSDLVRKTNAFEIDHPEGGAMRIRVKPAARSREKSKSAASR' A
#
# COMPACT_ATOMS: atom_id res chain seq x y z
N ALA A 1 9.31 -14.48 19.19
CA ALA A 1 9.51 -13.40 18.20
C ALA A 1 8.35 -13.44 17.21
N SER A 2 8.09 -12.37 16.45
CA SER A 2 7.15 -12.47 15.31
C SER A 2 7.78 -13.33 14.22
N ASP A 3 6.99 -14.18 13.57
CA ASP A 3 7.44 -15.01 12.45
C ASP A 3 7.73 -14.21 11.17
N PHE A 4 7.40 -12.92 11.18
CA PHE A 4 7.64 -12.00 10.08
C PHE A 4 8.78 -11.02 10.42
N ASP A 5 9.81 -11.01 9.59
CA ASP A 5 10.95 -10.09 9.72
C ASP A 5 11.13 -9.28 8.42
N PRO A 6 10.91 -7.95 8.43
CA PRO A 6 11.11 -7.12 7.23
C PRO A 6 12.55 -7.11 6.72
N ARG A 7 13.53 -7.54 7.53
CA ARG A 7 14.95 -7.60 7.16
C ARG A 7 15.23 -8.69 6.13
N THR A 8 14.42 -9.74 6.05
CA THR A 8 14.54 -10.78 5.01
C THR A 8 14.24 -10.22 3.61
N PHE A 9 13.50 -9.10 3.54
CA PHE A 9 13.22 -8.35 2.32
C PHE A 9 14.14 -7.13 2.12
N GLY A 10 15.18 -6.97 2.95
CA GLY A 10 16.15 -5.86 2.85
C GLY A 10 15.71 -4.55 3.49
N PHE A 11 14.68 -4.56 4.35
CA PHE A 11 14.19 -3.35 5.03
C PHE A 11 14.54 -3.36 6.52
N ARG A 12 15.02 -2.23 7.04
CA ARG A 12 15.32 -2.11 8.47
C ARG A 12 14.06 -1.94 9.33
N LYS A 13 12.96 -1.45 8.75
CA LYS A 13 11.70 -1.18 9.43
C LYS A 13 10.52 -1.71 8.61
N LEU A 14 9.51 -2.23 9.28
CA LEU A 14 8.26 -2.68 8.65
C LEU A 14 7.57 -1.53 7.88
N SER A 15 7.61 -0.31 8.42
CA SER A 15 7.03 0.89 7.78
C SER A 15 7.58 1.12 6.36
N ASP A 16 8.87 0.85 6.15
CA ASP A 16 9.55 1.12 4.89
C ASP A 16 9.16 0.07 3.85
N LEU A 17 9.06 -1.19 4.29
CA LEU A 17 8.54 -2.28 3.47
C LEU A 17 7.11 -2.00 3.02
N VAL A 18 6.22 -1.67 3.97
CA VAL A 18 4.80 -1.39 3.69
C VAL A 18 4.61 -0.22 2.71
N ARG A 19 5.42 0.85 2.83
CA ARG A 19 5.41 1.96 1.88
C ARG A 19 5.86 1.53 0.48
N LYS A 20 6.91 0.71 0.38
CA LYS A 20 7.48 0.28 -0.91
C LYS A 20 6.61 -0.74 -1.66
N THR A 21 5.80 -1.55 -0.98
CA THR A 21 4.90 -2.50 -1.69
C THR A 21 3.78 -1.80 -2.46
N ASN A 22 3.46 -0.54 -2.13
CA ASN A 22 2.39 0.25 -2.75
C ASN A 22 1.00 -0.42 -2.73
N ALA A 23 0.84 -1.51 -1.97
CA ALA A 23 -0.38 -2.30 -1.85
C ALA A 23 -1.32 -1.81 -0.75
N PHE A 24 -0.85 -0.87 0.07
CA PHE A 24 -1.55 -0.38 1.24
C PHE A 24 -1.80 1.11 1.17
N GLU A 25 -2.96 1.52 1.68
CA GLU A 25 -3.22 2.90 2.08
C GLU A 25 -2.65 3.08 3.48
N ILE A 26 -1.91 4.17 3.67
CA ILE A 26 -1.19 4.45 4.91
C ILE A 26 -1.64 5.82 5.38
N ASP A 27 -2.27 5.84 6.54
CA ASP A 27 -2.69 7.06 7.24
C ASP A 27 -1.80 7.27 8.47
N HIS A 28 -1.41 8.52 8.71
CA HIS A 28 -0.59 8.91 9.85
C HIS A 28 -1.22 10.15 10.50
N PRO A 29 -2.26 9.95 11.33
CA PRO A 29 -2.90 11.06 12.03
C PRO A 29 -1.88 11.73 12.96
N GLU A 30 -1.95 13.06 13.09
CA GLU A 30 -1.06 13.79 14.00
C GLU A 30 -1.14 13.22 15.42
N GLY A 31 0.03 12.97 16.01
CA GLY A 31 0.17 12.41 17.36
C GLY A 31 -0.24 10.93 17.50
N GLY A 32 -0.63 10.25 16.42
CA GLY A 32 -1.13 8.87 16.46
C GLY A 32 -0.22 7.83 15.80
N ALA A 33 -0.53 6.56 16.03
CA ALA A 33 0.14 5.44 15.36
C ALA A 33 -0.26 5.36 13.87
N MET A 34 0.65 4.83 13.05
CA MET A 34 0.39 4.54 11.64
C MET A 34 -0.78 3.55 11.49
N ARG A 35 -1.73 3.88 10.62
CA ARG A 35 -2.85 3.04 10.25
C ARG A 35 -2.64 2.53 8.83
N ILE A 36 -2.77 1.22 8.64
CA ILE A 36 -2.51 0.55 7.37
C ILE A 36 -3.80 -0.15 6.95
N ARG A 37 -4.25 0.09 5.71
CA ARG A 37 -5.38 -0.62 5.09
C ARG A 37 -4.95 -1.18 3.74
N VAL A 38 -5.49 -2.33 3.35
CA VAL A 38 -5.26 -2.87 2.01
C VAL A 38 -5.93 -1.95 1.00
N LYS A 39 -5.22 -1.57 -0.07
CA LYS A 39 -5.87 -0.83 -1.15
C LYS A 39 -6.98 -1.69 -1.74
N PRO A 40 -8.19 -1.15 -1.93
CA PRO A 40 -9.20 -1.87 -2.68
C PRO A 40 -8.62 -2.20 -4.05
N ALA A 41 -8.69 -3.47 -4.46
CA ALA A 41 -8.30 -3.86 -5.80
C ALA A 41 -9.14 -3.01 -6.76
N ALA A 42 -8.49 -2.08 -7.47
CA ALA A 42 -9.15 -1.39 -8.55
C ALA A 42 -9.58 -2.49 -9.52
N ARG A 43 -10.89 -2.78 -9.60
CA ARG A 43 -11.44 -3.44 -10.79
C ARG A 43 -10.89 -2.62 -11.95
N SER A 44 -10.06 -3.26 -12.76
CA SER A 44 -9.26 -2.63 -13.81
C SER A 44 -10.00 -1.46 -14.44
N ARG A 45 -9.60 -0.23 -14.10
CA ARG A 45 -9.95 0.97 -14.87
C ARG A 45 -9.06 0.97 -16.11
N GLU A 46 -9.26 -0.06 -16.94
CA GLU A 46 -8.60 -0.21 -18.24
C GLU A 46 -9.64 -0.26 -19.38
N LYS A 47 -10.89 0.17 -19.10
CA LYS A 47 -11.93 0.37 -20.13
C LYS A 47 -12.60 1.74 -20.13
N SER A 48 -12.09 2.74 -19.40
CA SER A 48 -12.71 4.08 -19.37
C SER A 48 -11.93 5.17 -20.10
N LYS A 49 -11.09 4.82 -21.09
CA LYS A 49 -10.52 5.78 -22.05
C LYS A 49 -10.80 5.46 -23.53
N SER A 50 -11.81 4.64 -23.84
CA SER A 50 -12.25 4.39 -25.23
C SER A 50 -13.66 4.91 -25.54
N ALA A 51 -14.25 5.76 -24.70
CA ALA A 51 -15.61 6.30 -24.89
C ALA A 51 -15.68 7.83 -24.97
N ALA A 52 -14.56 8.51 -25.23
CA ALA A 52 -14.54 9.94 -25.58
C ALA A 52 -14.05 10.10 -27.02
N SER A 53 -14.79 9.48 -27.94
CA SER A 53 -14.65 9.60 -29.40
C SER A 53 -15.93 9.02 -30.00
N ARG A 54 -17.03 9.77 -29.93
CA ARG A 54 -18.23 9.63 -30.76
C ARG A 54 -19.10 10.87 -30.56
#